data_AF-A0A7L4YQ96-F1
#
_entry.id   AF-A0A7L4YQ96-F1
#
_cell.length_a   1.000
_cell.length_b   1.000
_cell.length_c   1.000
_cell.angle_alpha   90.00
_cell.angle_beta   90.00
_cell.angle_gamma   90.00
#
_symmetry.space_group_name_H-M   'P 1'
#
loop_
_entity.id
_entity.type
_entity.pdbx_description
1 polymer ?
#
loop_
_entity_poly.entity_id
_entity_poly.type
_entity_poly.pdbx_seq_one_letter_code
_entity_poly.pdbx_strand_id
1 'polypeptide(L)'
;MPTTHAAAVRHTGVLLASVALAQMLIGIDYNIVFVALPQIQQLGFSDAALQWVISSYAIGFGGFLLLGGRLVDYLGRRRMFLTGASLYAVGSVIGGLAANEAMLIGGRAI
;
A
#
# COMPACT_ATOMS: atom_id res chain seq x y z
N MET A 1 9.16 -39.18 -16.20
CA MET A 1 9.66 -37.81 -15.92
C MET A 1 8.55 -36.96 -15.30
N PRO A 2 8.42 -36.87 -13.95
CA PRO A 2 7.33 -36.12 -13.29
C PRO A 2 7.77 -34.85 -12.50
N THR A 3 9.02 -34.40 -12.56
CA THR A 3 9.55 -33.36 -11.66
C THR A 3 9.27 -31.91 -12.08
N THR A 4 8.86 -31.66 -13.33
CA THR A 4 8.68 -30.29 -13.86
C THR A 4 7.37 -29.62 -13.41
N HIS A 5 6.29 -30.39 -13.20
CA HIS A 5 4.99 -29.83 -12.77
C HIS A 5 4.97 -29.40 -11.30
N ALA A 6 5.59 -30.17 -10.39
CA ALA A 6 5.61 -29.86 -8.96
C ALA A 6 6.42 -28.58 -8.65
N ALA A 7 7.54 -28.38 -9.35
CA ALA A 7 8.36 -27.17 -9.23
C ALA A 7 7.61 -25.92 -9.74
N ALA A 8 6.93 -26.03 -10.88
CA ALA A 8 6.13 -24.94 -11.45
C ALA A 8 4.96 -24.54 -10.54
N VAL A 9 4.24 -25.52 -9.98
CA VAL A 9 3.12 -25.26 -9.04
C VAL A 9 3.62 -24.61 -7.75
N ARG A 10 4.76 -25.06 -7.19
CA ARG A 10 5.38 -24.42 -6.02
C ARG A 10 5.77 -22.97 -6.30
N HIS A 11 6.32 -22.69 -7.48
CA HIS A 11 6.73 -21.33 -7.87
C HIS A 11 5.54 -20.38 -8.04
N THR A 12 4.43 -20.87 -8.62
CA THR A 12 3.17 -20.10 -8.75
C THR A 12 2.52 -19.85 -7.39
N GLY A 13 2.54 -20.84 -6.49
CA GLY A 13 1.99 -20.68 -5.13
C GLY A 13 2.70 -19.58 -4.34
N VAL A 14 4.03 -19.52 -4.40
CA VAL A 14 4.82 -18.47 -3.74
C VAL A 14 4.54 -17.09 -4.35
N LEU A 15 4.42 -16.99 -5.68
CA LEU A 15 4.07 -15.73 -6.35
C LEU A 15 2.69 -15.23 -5.93
N LEU A 16 1.68 -16.10 -5.94
CA LEU A 16 0.33 -15.75 -5.52
C LEU A 16 0.28 -15.33 -4.05
N ALA A 17 0.98 -16.07 -3.17
CA ALA A 17 1.06 -15.71 -1.75
C ALA A 17 1.74 -14.35 -1.55
N SER A 18 2.79 -14.05 -2.31
CA SER A 18 3.50 -12.76 -2.25
C SER A 18 2.59 -11.59 -2.67
N VAL A 19 1.84 -11.77 -3.76
CA VAL A 19 0.88 -10.75 -4.23
C VAL A 19 -0.30 -10.61 -3.27
N ALA A 20 -0.80 -11.71 -2.71
CA ALA A 20 -1.87 -11.69 -1.72
C ALA A 20 -1.46 -10.97 -0.43
N LEU A 21 -0.25 -11.23 0.07
CA LEU A 21 0.31 -10.51 1.22
C LEU A 21 0.48 -9.02 0.93
N ALA A 22 0.99 -8.66 -0.25
CA ALA A 22 1.08 -7.27 -0.66
C ALA A 22 -0.30 -6.59 -0.72
N GLN A 23 -1.32 -7.26 -1.25
CA GLN A 23 -2.70 -6.76 -1.27
C GLN A 23 -3.28 -6.61 0.15
N MET A 24 -2.98 -7.55 1.05
CA MET A 24 -3.41 -7.47 2.44
C MET A 24 -2.80 -6.24 3.14
N LEU A 25 -1.49 -6.00 2.94
CA LEU A 25 -0.80 -4.83 3.49
C LEU A 25 -1.42 -3.51 3.01
N ILE A 26 -1.67 -3.40 1.70
CA ILE A 26 -2.34 -2.22 1.11
C ILE A 26 -3.74 -2.02 1.71
N GLY A 27 -4.49 -3.11 1.92
CA GLY A 27 -5.83 -3.04 2.53
C GLY A 27 -5.79 -2.55 3.98
N ILE A 28 -4.77 -2.95 4.74
CA ILE A 28 -4.55 -2.49 6.12
C ILE A 28 -4.21 -0.99 6.14
N ASP A 29 -3.31 -0.54 5.25
CA ASP A 29 -2.93 0.88 5.18
C ASP A 29 -4.11 1.78 4.80
N TYR A 30 -4.98 1.31 3.90
CA TYR A 30 -6.21 2.02 3.56
C TYR A 30 -7.12 2.19 4.78
N ASN A 31 -7.23 1.14 5.62
CA ASN A 31 -8.09 1.17 6.79
C ASN A 31 -7.61 2.18 7.85
N ILE A 32 -6.31 2.46 7.87
CA ILE A 32 -5.67 3.32 8.86
C ILE A 32 -6.22 4.75 8.89
N VAL A 33 -6.69 5.23 7.74
CA VAL A 33 -7.33 6.54 7.62
C VAL A 33 -8.61 6.58 8.45
N PHE A 34 -9.39 5.48 8.47
CA PHE A 34 -10.62 5.40 9.26
C PHE A 34 -10.36 5.37 10.77
N VAL A 35 -9.22 4.82 11.19
CA VAL A 35 -8.78 4.86 12.59
C VAL A 35 -8.38 6.29 13.02
N ALA A 36 -7.90 7.12 12.08
CA ALA A 36 -7.52 8.51 12.33
C ALA A 36 -8.71 9.48 12.29
N LEU A 37 -9.82 9.14 11.63
CA LEU A 37 -11.01 10.01 11.52
C LEU A 37 -11.57 10.52 12.87
N PRO A 38 -11.68 9.70 13.95
CA PRO A 38 -12.17 10.18 15.25
C PRO A 38 -11.30 11.29 15.84
N GLN A 39 -9.99 11.26 15.60
CA GLN A 39 -9.05 12.29 16.07
C GLN A 39 -9.20 13.59 15.27
N ILE A 40 -9.52 13.48 13.97
CA ILE A 40 -9.78 14.64 13.09
C ILE A 40 -11.11 15.31 13.45
N GLN A 41 -12.13 14.53 13.86
CA GLN A 41 -13.40 15.09 14.35
C GLN A 41 -13.24 15.95 15.60
N GLN A 42 -12.29 15.62 16.48
CA GLN A 42 -12.00 16.43 17.67
C GLN A 42 -11.43 17.82 17.33
N LEU A 43 -10.94 18.01 16.10
CA LEU A 43 -10.49 19.31 15.58
C LEU A 43 -11.65 20.16 15.01
N GLY A 44 -12.91 19.69 15.10
CA GLY A 44 -14.09 20.45 14.67
C GLY A 44 -14.46 20.30 13.19
N PHE A 45 -13.95 19.28 12.51
CA PHE A 45 -14.30 18.98 11.12
C PHE A 45 -15.77 18.57 10.98
N SER A 46 -16.46 19.10 9.96
CA SER A 46 -17.83 18.68 9.62
C SER A 46 -17.84 17.32 8.90
N ASP A 47 -18.96 16.60 8.98
CA ASP A 47 -19.11 15.30 8.32
C ASP A 47 -18.87 15.36 6.80
N ALA A 48 -19.24 16.47 6.17
CA ALA A 48 -18.97 16.72 4.76
C ALA A 48 -17.47 16.79 4.45
N ALA A 49 -16.66 17.39 5.35
CA ALA A 49 -15.22 17.47 5.18
C ALA A 49 -14.56 16.09 5.32
N LEU A 50 -15.03 15.24 6.23
CA LEU A 50 -14.54 13.86 6.40
C LEU A 50 -14.86 12.99 5.18
N GLN A 51 -16.04 13.17 4.59
CA GLN A 51 -16.41 12.46 3.36
C GLN A 51 -15.52 12.89 2.18
N TRP A 52 -15.17 14.17 2.10
CA TRP A 52 -14.21 14.67 1.11
C TRP A 52 -12.79 14.09 1.31
N VAL A 53 -12.34 13.82 2.53
CA VAL A 53 -11.05 13.14 2.79
C VAL A 53 -11.03 11.75 2.16
N ILE A 54 -12.11 10.98 2.33
CA ILE A 54 -12.22 9.64 1.74
C ILE A 54 -12.29 9.72 0.21
N SER A 55 -13.11 10.63 -0.34
CA SER A 55 -13.23 10.81 -1.79
C SER A 55 -11.93 11.27 -2.46
N SER A 56 -11.19 12.18 -1.82
CA SER A 56 -9.90 12.65 -2.34
C SER A 56 -8.83 11.56 -2.30
N TYR A 57 -8.85 10.67 -1.30
CA TYR A 57 -8.01 9.47 -1.31
C TYR A 57 -8.32 8.58 -2.52
N ALA A 58 -9.60 8.31 -2.81
CA ALA A 58 -10.00 7.50 -3.96
C ALA A 58 -9.58 8.12 -5.31
N ILE A 59 -9.72 9.45 -5.44
CA ILE A 59 -9.29 10.18 -6.65
C ILE A 59 -7.76 10.10 -6.82
N GLY A 60 -7.01 10.36 -5.75
CA GLY A 60 -5.55 10.25 -5.76
C GLY A 60 -5.11 8.84 -6.13
N PHE A 61 -5.66 7.83 -5.45
CA PHE A 61 -5.38 6.43 -5.72
C PHE A 61 -5.72 6.02 -7.16
N GLY A 62 -6.88 6.44 -7.69
CA GLY A 62 -7.26 6.18 -9.08
C GLY A 62 -6.32 6.83 -10.10
N GLY A 63 -5.88 8.06 -9.85
CA GLY A 63 -4.90 8.75 -10.69
C GLY A 63 -3.54 8.06 -10.69
N PHE A 64 -3.04 7.68 -9.51
CA PHE A 64 -1.79 6.95 -9.37
C PHE A 64 -1.87 5.52 -9.92
N LEU A 65 -3.02 4.86 -9.92
CA LEU A 65 -3.20 3.56 -10.57
C LEU A 65 -2.98 3.63 -12.08
N LEU A 66 -3.52 4.66 -12.75
CA LEU A 66 -3.28 4.86 -14.19
C LEU A 66 -1.80 5.13 -14.48
N LEU A 67 -1.15 5.93 -13.64
CA LEU A 67 0.28 6.24 -13.74
C LEU A 67 1.15 5.01 -13.45
N GLY A 68 0.80 4.24 -12.42
CA GLY A 68 1.43 2.98 -12.03
C GLY A 68 1.28 1.91 -13.11
N GLY A 69 0.10 1.78 -13.74
CA GLY A 69 -0.13 0.88 -14.86
C GLY A 69 0.79 1.18 -16.04
N ARG A 70 0.89 2.45 -16.43
CA ARG A 70 1.84 2.91 -17.47
C ARG A 70 3.29 2.60 -17.07
N LEU A 71 3.69 2.88 -15.83
CA LEU A 71 5.04 2.58 -15.34
C LEU A 71 5.34 1.07 -15.34
N VAL A 72 4.37 0.21 -15.02
CA VAL A 72 4.50 -1.25 -15.11
C VAL A 72 4.73 -1.71 -16.55
N ASP A 73 4.04 -1.10 -17.50
CA ASP A 73 4.17 -1.42 -18.93
C ASP A 73 5.57 -1.04 -19.46
N TYR A 74 6.12 0.09 -19.02
CA TYR A 74 7.46 0.55 -19.44
C TYR A 74 8.62 -0.10 -18.65
N LEU A 75 8.52 -0.21 -17.33
CA LEU A 75 9.61 -0.68 -16.45
C LEU A 75 9.59 -2.19 -16.23
N GLY A 76 8.46 -2.84 -16.51
CA GLY A 76 8.26 -4.27 -16.32
C GLY A 76 7.73 -4.64 -14.93
N ARG A 77 6.82 -5.62 -14.93
CA ARG A 77 6.04 -6.09 -13.76
C ARG A 77 6.91 -6.44 -12.54
N ARG A 78 8.01 -7.16 -12.76
CA ARG A 78 8.91 -7.62 -11.66
C ARG A 78 9.64 -6.45 -11.00
N ARG A 79 10.10 -5.47 -11.77
CA ARG A 79 10.83 -4.31 -11.23
C ARG A 79 9.89 -3.43 -10.42
N MET A 80 8.70 -3.16 -10.95
CA MET A 80 7.71 -2.34 -10.23
C MET A 80 7.26 -2.98 -8.91
N PHE A 81 7.04 -4.30 -8.89
CA PHE A 81 6.72 -5.01 -7.66
C PHE A 81 7.84 -4.88 -6.61
N LEU A 82 9.10 -5.07 -7.03
CA LEU A 82 10.24 -4.92 -6.13
C LEU A 82 10.40 -3.48 -5.64
N THR A 83 10.24 -2.47 -6.50
CA THR A 83 10.29 -1.07 -6.10
C THR A 83 9.22 -0.75 -5.05
N GLY A 84 7.97 -1.17 -5.28
CA GLY A 84 6.89 -0.98 -4.31
C GLY A 84 7.14 -1.70 -2.99
N ALA A 85 7.61 -2.95 -3.05
CA ALA A 85 7.96 -3.72 -1.85
C ALA A 85 9.12 -3.09 -1.06
N SER A 86 10.14 -2.56 -1.75
CA SER A 86 11.25 -1.86 -1.11
C SER A 86 10.79 -0.55 -0.47
N LEU A 87 9.94 0.22 -1.15
CA LEU A 87 9.38 1.46 -0.61
C LEU A 87 8.56 1.19 0.65
N TYR A 88 7.67 0.19 0.58
CA TYR A 88 6.88 -0.27 1.72
C TYR A 88 7.77 -0.74 2.89
N ALA A 89 8.81 -1.52 2.62
CA ALA A 89 9.74 -1.97 3.65
C ALA A 89 10.44 -0.80 4.35
N VAL A 90 10.85 0.22 3.59
CA VAL A 90 11.45 1.44 4.14
C VAL A 90 10.45 2.21 5.00
N GLY A 91 9.23 2.43 4.50
CA GLY A 91 8.16 3.09 5.27
C GLY A 91 7.84 2.34 6.56
N SER A 92 7.76 1.01 6.50
CA SER A 92 7.50 0.14 7.66
C SER A 92 8.62 0.22 8.70
N VAL A 93 9.89 0.27 8.29
CA VAL A 93 11.03 0.47 9.20
C VAL A 93 10.97 1.86 9.84
N ILE A 94 10.68 2.91 9.07
CA ILE A 94 10.56 4.28 9.60
C ILE A 94 9.39 4.37 10.59
N GLY A 95 8.25 3.77 10.27
CA GLY A 95 7.08 3.70 11.14
C GLY A 95 7.34 2.88 12.41
N GLY A 96 8.07 1.76 12.31
CA GLY A 96 8.46 0.94 13.45
C GLY A 96 9.49 1.60 14.38
N LEU A 97 10.33 2.48 13.83
CA LEU A 97 11.31 3.28 14.57
C LEU A 97 10.78 4.67 14.97
N ALA A 98 9.49 4.94 14.75
CA ALA A 98 8.93 6.26 14.96
C ALA A 98 8.97 6.65 16.44
N ALA A 99 9.79 7.66 16.75
CA ALA A 99 9.94 8.21 18.11
C ALA A 99 9.07 9.45 18.37
N ASN A 100 8.42 10.00 17.33
CA ASN A 100 7.55 11.17 17.43
C ASN A 100 6.45 11.13 16.36
N GLU A 101 5.39 11.91 16.54
CA GLU A 101 4.23 11.96 15.63
C GLU A 101 4.61 12.30 14.19
N ALA A 102 5.52 13.25 13.98
CA ALA A 102 5.96 13.65 12.64
C ALA A 102 6.68 12.51 11.90
N MET A 103 7.46 11.70 12.61
CA MET A 103 8.16 10.54 12.06
C MET A 103 7.21 9.36 11.81
N LEU A 104 6.18 9.20 12.65
CA LEU A 104 5.12 8.23 12.43
C LEU A 104 4.28 8.61 11.19
N ILE A 105 3.87 9.88 11.08
CA ILE A 105 3.11 10.40 9.93
C ILE A 105 3.97 10.35 8.66
N GLY A 106 5.22 10.78 8.74
CA GLY A 106 6.17 10.75 7.62
C GLY A 106 6.49 9.33 7.15
N GLY A 107 6.65 8.38 8.09
CA GLY A 107 6.84 6.96 7.77
C GLY A 107 5.63 6.32 7.10
N ARG A 108 4.41 6.80 7.37
CA ARG A 108 3.19 6.35 6.69
C ARG A 108 2.91 7.03 5.35
N ALA A 109 3.61 8.13 5.04
CA ALA A 109 3.45 8.85 3.78
C ALA A 109 4.27 8.24 2.62
N ILE A 110 5.10 7.23 2.92
CA ILE A 110 6.02 6.53 2.00
C ILE A 110 5.46 5.14 1.70
#